data_AF-A0A6B2T500-F1
#
_entry.id   AF-A0A6B2T500-F1
#
_cell.length_a   1.000
_cell.length_b   1.000
_cell.length_c   1.000
_cell.angle_alpha   90.00
_cell.angle_beta   90.00
_cell.angle_gamma   90.00
#
_symmetry.space_group_name_H-M   'P 1'
#
loop_
_entity.id
_entity.type
_entity.pdbx_description
1 polymer ?
#
loop_
_entity_poly.entity_id
_entity_poly.type
_entity_poly.pdbx_seq_one_letter_code
_entity_poly.pdbx_strand_id
1 'polypeptide(L)'
;MTSTRAAAALALRDHAVLWQAGASRAGDVVDAACDALVAGLDTPSLRILAACTRGEADYDVHDLLPPALDELGLMFSPVTEEAGREAVARALARRMLGGELTPSEFTFTLHRRFGHTLPLTERLAELDDAYDTLAYDHRSVNEVDAEVTAEARRLAGHLPPCRS
;
A
#
# COMPACT_ATOMS: atom_id res chain seq x y z
N MET A 1 13.89 17.15 7.90
CA MET A 1 13.70 17.38 6.44
C MET A 1 13.82 16.11 5.61
N THR A 2 14.85 15.27 5.79
CA THR A 2 14.98 13.97 5.09
C THR A 2 13.86 12.98 5.42
N SER A 3 13.38 12.95 6.67
CA SER A 3 12.29 12.07 7.11
C SER A 3 10.95 12.36 6.40
N THR A 4 10.62 13.63 6.16
CA THR A 4 9.38 14.03 5.46
C THR A 4 9.38 13.62 3.99
N ARG A 5 10.50 13.81 3.29
CA ARG A 5 10.67 13.36 1.90
C ARG A 5 10.57 11.85 1.77
N ALA A 6 11.24 11.10 2.65
CA ALA A 6 11.18 9.65 2.63
C ALA A 6 9.75 9.13 2.89
N ALA A 7 9.03 9.74 3.84
CA ALA A 7 7.64 9.41 4.12
C ALA A 7 6.72 9.71 2.93
N ALA A 8 6.89 10.86 2.27
CA ALA A 8 6.09 11.22 1.11
C ALA A 8 6.38 10.33 -0.12
N ALA A 9 7.65 9.93 -0.32
CA ALA A 9 8.02 8.98 -1.37
C ALA A 9 7.40 7.59 -1.11
N LEU A 10 7.39 7.15 0.15
CA LEU A 10 6.72 5.92 0.57
C LEU A 10 5.21 5.99 0.33
N ALA A 11 4.57 7.09 0.72
CA ALA A 11 3.14 7.30 0.51
C ALA A 11 2.78 7.31 -1.00
N LEU A 12 3.53 8.03 -1.83
CA LEU A 12 3.33 8.03 -3.28
C LEU A 12 3.43 6.62 -3.86
N ARG A 13 4.43 5.83 -3.44
CA ARG A 13 4.55 4.43 -3.88
C ARG A 13 3.38 3.58 -3.39
N ASP A 14 2.91 3.78 -2.17
CA ASP A 14 1.77 3.03 -1.64
C ASP A 14 0.49 3.31 -2.43
N HIS A 15 0.21 4.58 -2.74
CA HIS A 15 -0.91 4.95 -3.60
C HIS A 15 -0.75 4.38 -5.02
N ALA A 16 0.46 4.39 -5.58
CA ALA A 16 0.76 3.79 -6.88
C ALA A 16 0.44 2.29 -6.93
N VAL A 17 0.92 1.50 -5.94
CA VAL A 17 0.68 0.05 -5.93
C VAL A 17 -0.77 -0.30 -5.64
N LEU A 18 -1.45 0.48 -4.80
CA LEU A 18 -2.87 0.29 -4.52
C LEU A 18 -3.73 0.64 -5.72
N TRP A 19 -3.38 1.68 -6.47
CA TRP A 19 -4.07 2.04 -7.72
C TRP A 19 -3.90 0.96 -8.78
N GLN A 20 -2.67 0.48 -9.01
CA GLN A 20 -2.42 -0.62 -9.95
C GLN A 20 -3.19 -1.90 -9.56
N ALA A 21 -3.36 -2.11 -8.26
CA ALA A 21 -4.14 -3.20 -7.71
C ALA A 21 -5.66 -2.99 -7.78
N GLY A 22 -6.15 -1.83 -8.24
CA GLY A 22 -7.57 -1.47 -8.23
C GLY A 22 -8.15 -1.27 -6.82
N ALA A 23 -7.29 -1.04 -5.81
CA ALA A 23 -7.65 -0.82 -4.41
C ALA A 23 -7.74 0.68 -4.03
N SER A 24 -7.39 1.58 -4.95
CA SER A 24 -7.55 3.04 -4.81
C SER A 24 -7.83 3.69 -6.17
N ARG A 25 -8.25 4.96 -6.16
CA ARG A 25 -8.57 5.72 -7.38
C ARG A 25 -7.31 6.37 -7.95
N ALA A 26 -7.33 6.67 -9.25
CA ALA A 26 -6.24 7.38 -9.92
C ALA A 26 -6.00 8.77 -9.30
N GLY A 27 -7.09 9.45 -8.91
CA GLY A 27 -7.01 10.73 -8.18
C GLY A 27 -6.21 10.66 -6.87
N ASP A 28 -6.22 9.53 -6.16
CA ASP A 28 -5.47 9.38 -4.92
C ASP A 28 -3.94 9.36 -5.20
N VAL A 29 -3.52 8.93 -6.40
CA VAL A 29 -2.12 8.99 -6.85
C VAL A 29 -1.70 10.42 -7.13
N VAL A 30 -2.59 11.20 -7.76
CA VAL A 30 -2.36 12.63 -8.05
C VAL A 30 -2.25 13.43 -6.75
N ASP A 31 -3.14 13.18 -5.79
CA ASP A 31 -3.09 13.84 -4.48
C ASP A 31 -1.77 13.50 -3.75
N ALA A 32 -1.34 12.23 -3.77
CA ALA A 32 -0.05 11.82 -3.21
C ALA A 32 1.16 12.44 -3.93
N ALA A 33 1.07 12.69 -5.25
CA ALA A 33 2.10 13.39 -6.00
C ALA A 33 2.19 14.87 -5.59
N CYS A 34 1.05 15.53 -5.36
CA CYS A 34 1.01 16.88 -4.80
C CYS A 34 1.69 16.93 -3.42
N ASP A 35 1.37 15.99 -2.53
CA ASP A 35 1.98 15.91 -1.20
C ASP A 35 3.50 15.67 -1.28
N ALA A 36 3.96 14.86 -2.24
CA ALA A 36 5.38 14.64 -2.50
C ALA A 36 6.11 15.92 -2.96
N LEU A 37 5.46 16.77 -3.77
CA LEU A 37 5.99 18.08 -4.13
C LEU A 37 6.06 19.02 -2.93
N VAL A 38 5.03 19.05 -2.09
CA VAL A 38 5.01 19.86 -0.85
C VAL A 38 6.10 19.40 0.12
N ALA A 39 6.38 18.09 0.19
CA ALA A 39 7.50 17.53 0.95
C ALA A 39 8.88 17.82 0.32
N GLY A 40 8.92 18.30 -0.92
CA GLY A 40 10.11 18.78 -1.62
C GLY A 40 10.90 17.71 -2.38
N LEU A 41 10.27 16.63 -2.85
CA LEU A 41 10.87 15.61 -3.73
C LEU A 41 11.08 16.13 -5.18
N ASP A 42 10.24 17.07 -5.60
CA ASP A 42 10.37 17.96 -6.75
C ASP A 42 11.21 17.48 -7.95
N THR A 43 10.61 16.66 -8.82
CA THR A 43 11.18 16.24 -10.11
C THR A 43 10.26 16.62 -11.28
N PRO A 44 10.78 16.73 -12.52
CA PRO A 44 9.97 17.12 -13.68
C PRO A 44 8.74 16.23 -13.89
N SER A 45 8.91 14.90 -13.88
CA SER A 45 7.80 13.97 -14.10
C SER A 45 6.80 13.97 -12.93
N LEU A 46 7.28 14.18 -11.70
CA LEU A 46 6.41 14.33 -10.53
C LEU A 46 5.52 15.58 -10.62
N ARG A 47 6.04 16.70 -11.14
CA ARG A 47 5.23 17.92 -11.39
C ARG A 47 4.14 17.69 -12.43
N ILE A 48 4.45 16.95 -13.49
CA ILE A 48 3.47 16.64 -14.55
C ILE A 48 2.36 15.74 -13.96
N LEU A 49 2.74 14.70 -13.21
CA LEU A 49 1.77 13.82 -12.54
C LEU A 49 0.87 14.60 -11.57
N ALA A 50 1.44 15.49 -10.75
CA ALA A 50 0.67 16.31 -9.81
C ALA A 50 -0.23 17.36 -10.49
N ALA A 51 0.09 17.76 -11.73
CA ALA A 51 -0.73 18.70 -12.51
C ALA A 51 -1.92 18.03 -13.20
N CYS A 52 -1.96 16.70 -13.25
CA CYS A 52 -3.05 15.93 -13.85
C CYS A 52 -4.37 16.23 -13.14
N THR A 53 -5.43 16.54 -13.88
CA THR A 53 -6.74 16.78 -13.27
C THR A 53 -7.44 15.47 -12.93
N ARG A 54 -8.44 15.50 -12.03
CA ARG A 54 -9.23 14.29 -11.70
C ARG A 54 -9.94 13.66 -12.91
N GLY A 55 -10.28 14.45 -13.93
CA GLY A 55 -10.93 13.95 -15.14
C GLY A 55 -9.97 13.27 -16.12
N GLU A 56 -8.69 13.66 -16.07
CA GLU A 56 -7.61 13.07 -16.87
C GLU A 56 -6.99 11.86 -16.17
N ALA A 57 -7.01 11.84 -14.84
CA ALA A 57 -6.30 10.87 -14.02
C ALA A 57 -6.61 9.41 -14.37
N ASP A 58 -7.86 9.10 -14.72
CA ASP A 58 -8.26 7.72 -15.05
C ASP A 58 -7.54 7.16 -16.29
N TYR A 59 -7.03 8.03 -17.17
CA TYR A 59 -6.29 7.65 -18.38
C TYR A 59 -4.80 7.94 -18.23
N ASP A 60 -4.45 9.15 -17.78
CA ASP A 60 -3.09 9.66 -17.88
C ASP A 60 -2.16 9.12 -16.77
N VAL A 61 -2.70 8.70 -15.61
CA VAL A 61 -1.87 8.17 -14.51
C VAL A 61 -1.07 6.95 -14.97
N HIS A 62 -1.60 6.14 -15.89
CA HIS A 62 -0.88 4.99 -16.42
C HIS A 62 0.44 5.35 -17.10
N ASP A 63 0.49 6.48 -17.80
CA ASP A 63 1.65 6.91 -18.56
C ASP A 63 2.53 7.89 -17.76
N LEU A 64 1.93 8.68 -16.88
CA LEU A 64 2.63 9.69 -16.07
C LEU A 64 3.31 9.11 -14.82
N LEU A 65 2.77 8.03 -14.25
CA LEU A 65 3.28 7.46 -13.00
C LEU A 65 4.66 6.78 -13.15
N PRO A 66 4.91 5.91 -14.14
CA PRO A 66 6.20 5.23 -14.26
C PRO A 66 7.42 6.17 -14.29
N PRO A 67 7.48 7.25 -15.12
CA PRO A 67 8.63 8.14 -15.14
C PRO A 67 8.79 8.94 -13.83
N ALA A 68 7.69 9.30 -13.17
CA ALA A 68 7.74 9.98 -11.86
C ALA A 68 8.35 9.08 -10.77
N LEU A 69 8.02 7.78 -10.75
CA LEU A 69 8.62 6.84 -9.80
C LEU A 69 10.11 6.56 -10.12
N ASP A 70 10.46 6.46 -11.40
CA ASP A 70 11.84 6.22 -11.84
C ASP A 70 12.78 7.37 -11.45
N GLU A 71 12.37 8.63 -11.68
CA GLU A 71 13.13 9.82 -11.27
C GLU A 71 13.38 9.88 -9.76
N LEU A 72 12.46 9.33 -8.96
CA LEU A 72 12.57 9.23 -7.50
C LEU A 72 13.32 7.97 -7.02
N GLY A 73 13.75 7.10 -7.94
CA GLY A 73 14.40 5.82 -7.64
C GLY A 73 13.47 4.82 -6.93
N LEU A 74 12.16 4.95 -7.11
CA LEU A 74 11.15 4.11 -6.46
C LEU A 74 10.85 2.87 -7.30
N MET A 75 11.05 1.70 -6.70
CA MET A 75 10.71 0.42 -7.33
C MET A 75 9.19 0.27 -7.47
N PHE A 76 8.74 -0.05 -8.68
CA PHE A 76 7.35 -0.29 -9.02
C PHE A 76 7.21 -1.58 -9.84
N SER A 77 6.92 -2.69 -9.15
CA SER A 77 6.72 -4.00 -9.78
C SER A 77 5.25 -4.23 -10.12
N PRO A 78 4.93 -4.85 -11.27
CA PRO A 78 3.56 -5.23 -11.60
C PRO A 78 2.91 -6.13 -10.54
N VAL A 79 1.62 -5.91 -10.25
CA VAL A 79 0.83 -6.75 -9.32
C VAL A 79 0.72 -8.23 -9.73
N THR A 80 1.05 -8.57 -10.98
CA THR A 80 1.15 -9.97 -11.44
C THR A 80 2.38 -10.69 -10.88
N GLU A 81 3.41 -9.93 -10.48
CA GLU A 81 4.61 -10.47 -9.87
C GLU A 81 4.45 -10.56 -8.34
N GLU A 82 5.20 -11.48 -7.71
CA GLU A 82 5.19 -11.63 -6.26
C GLU A 82 5.58 -10.34 -5.53
N ALA A 83 6.64 -9.65 -5.98
CA ALA A 83 7.08 -8.39 -5.39
C ALA A 83 5.99 -7.29 -5.44
N GLY A 84 5.21 -7.23 -6.53
CA GLY A 84 4.07 -6.30 -6.63
C GLY A 84 2.95 -6.65 -5.65
N ARG A 85 2.61 -7.94 -5.51
CA ARG A 85 1.62 -8.42 -4.52
C ARG A 85 2.07 -8.15 -3.09
N GLU A 86 3.34 -8.37 -2.78
CA GLU A 86 3.91 -8.02 -1.47
C GLU A 86 3.84 -6.52 -1.20
N ALA A 87 4.14 -5.68 -2.20
CA ALA A 87 4.08 -4.24 -2.06
C ALA A 87 2.65 -3.76 -1.72
N VAL A 88 1.63 -4.34 -2.36
CA VAL A 88 0.21 -4.12 -2.02
C VAL A 88 -0.09 -4.50 -0.58
N ALA A 89 0.39 -5.67 -0.13
CA ALA A 89 0.16 -6.11 1.25
C ALA A 89 0.78 -5.16 2.28
N ARG A 90 2.00 -4.67 2.02
CA ARG A 90 2.67 -3.69 2.88
C ARG A 90 1.98 -2.33 2.89
N ALA A 91 1.44 -1.90 1.74
CA ALA A 91 0.67 -0.65 1.64
C ALA A 91 -0.64 -0.73 2.44
N LEU A 92 -1.38 -1.84 2.33
CA LEU A 92 -2.59 -2.09 3.12
C LEU A 92 -2.29 -2.16 4.63
N ALA A 93 -1.17 -2.77 5.03
CA ALA A 93 -0.75 -2.79 6.43
C ALA A 93 -0.49 -1.38 6.97
N ARG A 94 0.12 -0.49 6.17
CA ARG A 94 0.33 0.91 6.54
C ARG A 94 -0.98 1.69 6.65
N ARG A 95 -1.94 1.47 5.75
CA ARG A 95 -3.30 2.04 5.86
C ARG A 95 -4.01 1.61 7.14
N MET A 96 -3.97 0.32 7.47
CA MET A 96 -4.53 -0.20 8.73
C MET A 96 -3.87 0.45 9.96
N LEU A 97 -2.53 0.52 9.99
CA LEU A 97 -1.81 1.19 11.08
C LEU A 97 -2.05 2.70 11.14
N GLY A 98 -2.40 3.33 10.02
CA GLY A 98 -2.85 4.72 9.93
C GLY A 98 -4.30 4.93 10.37
N GLY A 99 -5.05 3.86 10.67
CA GLY A 99 -6.45 3.93 11.08
C GLY A 99 -7.45 4.03 9.92
N GLU A 100 -7.01 3.85 8.67
CA GLU A 100 -7.89 3.86 7.49
C GLU A 100 -8.66 2.54 7.32
N LEU A 101 -8.16 1.45 7.91
CA LEU A 101 -8.78 0.13 7.90
C LEU A 101 -8.82 -0.44 9.31
N THR A 102 -9.91 -1.10 9.68
CA THR A 102 -9.96 -1.95 10.87
C THR A 102 -9.10 -3.21 10.67
N PRO A 103 -8.70 -3.91 11.74
CA PRO A 103 -7.96 -5.17 11.63
C PRO A 103 -8.67 -6.24 10.79
N SER A 104 -9.97 -6.42 10.97
CA SER A 104 -10.76 -7.38 10.20
C SER A 104 -10.92 -6.99 8.73
N GLU A 105 -11.14 -5.71 8.41
CA GLU A 105 -11.18 -5.25 7.01
C GLU A 105 -9.84 -5.47 6.30
N PHE A 106 -8.73 -5.28 7.03
CA PHE A 106 -7.38 -5.51 6.53
C PHE A 106 -7.13 -6.98 6.21
N THR A 107 -7.39 -7.90 7.15
CA THR A 107 -7.21 -9.35 6.91
C THR A 107 -8.14 -9.83 5.80
N PHE A 108 -9.41 -9.41 5.82
CA PHE A 108 -10.40 -9.82 4.83
C PHE A 108 -10.03 -9.35 3.42
N THR A 109 -9.50 -8.14 3.30
CA THR A 109 -9.04 -7.61 2.01
C THR A 109 -7.85 -8.39 1.46
N LEU A 110 -6.89 -8.75 2.31
CA LEU A 110 -5.73 -9.56 1.90
C LEU A 110 -6.14 -10.98 1.55
N HIS A 111 -6.94 -11.62 2.40
CA HIS A 111 -7.37 -13.00 2.22
C HIS A 111 -8.23 -13.15 0.96
N ARG A 112 -9.19 -12.24 0.73
CA ARG A 112 -9.97 -12.22 -0.52
C ARG A 112 -9.10 -12.05 -1.76
N ARG A 113 -8.00 -11.29 -1.66
CA ARG A 113 -7.14 -10.94 -2.80
C ARG A 113 -6.11 -12.02 -3.13
N PHE A 114 -5.48 -12.58 -2.11
CA PHE A 114 -4.33 -13.48 -2.27
C PHE A 114 -4.63 -14.91 -1.82
N GLY A 115 -5.73 -15.15 -1.12
CA GLY A 115 -6.00 -16.42 -0.47
C GLY A 115 -4.85 -16.80 0.45
N HIS A 116 -4.57 -18.10 0.48
CA HIS A 116 -3.40 -18.71 1.12
C HIS A 116 -2.20 -18.86 0.16
N THR A 117 -2.15 -18.10 -0.95
CA THR A 117 -1.15 -18.32 -2.03
C THR A 117 0.06 -17.38 -1.98
N LEU A 118 -0.01 -16.31 -1.17
CA LEU A 118 1.11 -15.38 -0.97
C LEU A 118 1.75 -15.67 0.39
N PRO A 119 2.95 -16.28 0.44
CA PRO A 119 3.57 -16.67 1.71
C PRO A 119 3.73 -15.52 2.70
N LEU A 120 4.00 -14.30 2.20
CA LEU A 120 4.15 -13.12 3.05
C LEU A 120 2.90 -12.83 3.90
N THR A 121 1.70 -13.18 3.43
CA THR A 121 0.41 -12.87 4.05
C THR A 121 -0.32 -14.09 4.59
N GLU A 122 0.28 -15.28 4.56
CA GLU A 122 -0.35 -16.53 5.01
C GLU A 122 -0.91 -16.41 6.43
N ARG A 123 -0.11 -15.88 7.37
CA ARG A 123 -0.57 -15.66 8.74
C ARG A 123 -1.79 -14.72 8.84
N LEU A 124 -1.91 -13.74 7.95
CA LEU A 124 -3.06 -12.83 7.93
C LEU A 124 -4.31 -13.49 7.36
N ALA A 125 -4.15 -14.42 6.42
CA ALA A 125 -5.25 -15.24 5.93
C ALA A 125 -5.78 -16.18 7.04
N GLU A 126 -4.89 -16.82 7.80
CA GLU A 126 -5.28 -17.62 8.96
C GLU A 126 -6.01 -16.79 10.04
N LEU A 127 -5.56 -15.54 10.26
CA LEU A 127 -6.23 -14.63 11.21
C LEU A 127 -7.59 -14.16 10.70
N ASP A 128 -7.78 -14.07 9.39
CA ASP A 128 -9.09 -13.85 8.78
C ASP A 128 -10.05 -15.01 9.07
N ASP A 129 -9.60 -16.24 8.81
CA ASP A 129 -10.35 -17.47 9.13
C ASP A 129 -10.67 -17.56 10.64
N ALA A 130 -9.81 -17.02 11.50
CA ALA A 130 -10.03 -16.98 12.94
C ALA A 130 -11.22 -16.07 13.31
N TYR A 131 -11.44 -14.94 12.62
CA TYR A 131 -12.62 -14.11 12.86
C TYR A 131 -13.94 -14.85 12.62
N ASP A 132 -13.98 -15.70 11.59
CA ASP A 132 -15.17 -16.49 11.23
C ASP A 132 -15.46 -17.61 12.24
N THR A 133 -14.46 -18.04 13.01
CA THR A 133 -14.56 -19.17 13.95
C THR A 133 -14.59 -18.76 15.42
N LEU A 134 -14.60 -17.46 15.72
CA LEU A 134 -14.67 -16.92 17.09
C LEU A 134 -15.82 -17.49 17.94
N ALA A 135 -16.94 -17.86 17.33
CA ALA A 135 -18.06 -18.47 18.05
C ALA A 135 -17.77 -19.87 18.60
N TYR A 136 -16.72 -20.52 18.09
CA TYR A 136 -16.30 -21.89 18.43
C TYR A 136 -14.91 -21.94 19.08
N ASP A 137 -14.19 -20.83 19.08
CA ASP A 137 -12.87 -20.67 19.70
C ASP A 137 -12.98 -19.93 21.05
N HIS A 138 -12.03 -20.12 21.95
CA HIS A 138 -11.94 -19.40 23.22
C HIS A 138 -11.29 -18.02 23.09
N ARG A 139 -10.89 -17.63 21.87
CA ARG A 139 -10.28 -16.33 21.57
C ARG A 139 -11.33 -15.23 21.52
N SER A 140 -10.93 -14.06 21.95
CA SER A 140 -11.69 -12.82 21.83
C SER A 140 -11.28 -12.04 20.58
N VAL A 141 -12.17 -11.17 20.08
CA VAL A 141 -11.88 -10.23 18.99
C VAL A 141 -10.61 -9.42 19.26
N ASN A 142 -10.45 -8.94 20.50
CA ASN A 142 -9.29 -8.13 20.88
C ASN A 142 -7.95 -8.90 20.79
N GLU A 143 -7.95 -10.21 21.04
CA GLU A 143 -6.74 -11.03 20.90
C GLU A 143 -6.37 -11.21 19.43
N VAL A 144 -7.36 -11.46 18.56
CA VAL A 144 -7.14 -11.54 17.12
C VAL A 144 -6.67 -10.18 16.56
N ASP A 145 -7.33 -9.09 16.95
CA ASP A 145 -6.95 -7.71 16.57
C ASP A 145 -5.50 -7.39 16.95
N ALA A 146 -5.06 -7.83 18.14
CA ALA A 146 -3.70 -7.61 18.62
C ALA A 146 -2.66 -8.37 17.77
N GLU A 147 -2.96 -9.61 17.38
CA GLU A 147 -2.11 -10.40 16.49
C GLU A 147 -2.05 -9.82 15.08
N VAL A 148 -3.20 -9.39 14.54
CA VAL A 148 -3.26 -8.70 13.24
C VAL A 148 -2.42 -7.43 13.28
N THR A 149 -2.51 -6.66 14.36
CA THR A 149 -1.72 -5.44 14.54
C THR A 149 -0.21 -5.72 14.61
N ALA A 150 0.20 -6.79 15.29
CA ALA A 150 1.60 -7.20 15.35
C ALA A 150 2.13 -7.56 13.95
N GLU A 151 1.33 -8.28 13.19
CA GLU A 151 1.68 -8.73 11.84
C GLU A 151 1.69 -7.58 10.83
N ALA A 152 0.75 -6.64 10.93
CA ALA A 152 0.76 -5.41 10.14
C ALA A 152 2.05 -4.60 10.38
N ARG A 153 2.51 -4.49 11.64
CA ARG A 153 3.78 -3.83 11.97
C ARG A 153 4.98 -4.55 11.35
N ARG A 154 4.99 -5.89 11.36
CA ARG A 154 6.04 -6.70 10.70
C ARG A 154 6.10 -6.39 9.20
N LEU A 155 4.95 -6.33 8.52
CA LEU A 155 4.89 -5.99 7.10
C LEU A 155 5.33 -4.56 6.80
N ALA A 156 4.84 -3.59 7.58
CA ALA A 156 5.08 -2.18 7.38
C ALA A 156 6.54 -1.77 7.67
N GLY A 157 7.21 -2.44 8.60
CA GLY A 157 8.60 -2.16 9.00
C GLY A 157 9.65 -2.52 7.95
N HIS A 158 9.28 -3.23 6.89
CA HIS A 158 10.19 -3.54 5.79
C HIS A 158 10.14 -2.43 4.72
N LEU A 159 11.21 -1.63 4.65
CA LEU A 159 11.45 -0.78 3.49
C LEU A 159 11.95 -1.65 2.33
N PRO A 160 11.39 -1.51 1.12
CA PRO A 160 11.97 -2.17 -0.03
C PRO A 160 13.34 -1.56 -0.36
N PRO A 161 14.22 -2.33 -1.02
CA PRO A 161 15.53 -1.85 -1.39
C PRO A 161 15.42 -0.64 -2.34
N CYS A 162 16.17 0.42 -2.06
CA CYS A 162 16.46 1.47 -3.04
C CYS A 162 17.43 0.90 -4.09
N ARG A 163 17.30 1.31 -5.36
CA ARG A 163 18.32 0.99 -6.37
C ARG A 163 19.65 1.65 -5.97
N SER A 164 20.70 0.83 -5.88
CA SER A 164 22.10 1.25 -5.70
C SER A 164 22.67 1.91 -6.94
#